data_AF-A0A662BWT8-F1
#
_entry.id   AF-A0A662BWT8-F1
#
_cell.length_a   1.000
_cell.length_b   1.000
_cell.length_c   1.000
_cell.angle_alpha   90.00
_cell.angle_beta   90.00
_cell.angle_gamma   90.00
#
_symmetry.space_group_name_H-M   'P 1'
#
loop_
_entity.id
_entity.type
_entity.pdbx_description
1 polymer ?
#
loop_
_entity_poly.entity_id
_entity_poly.type
_entity_poly.pdbx_seq_one_letter_code
_entity_poly.pdbx_strand_id
1 'polypeptide(L)'
;ILNAKKHSKDVVFFLIGVLPEYQKKGVTAIVFDEFFKTYKEKGILKTFTTPELEENKDIQLIWKNFKPIVYKKRSTYKKEIV
;
A
#
# COMPACT_ATOMS: atom_id res chain seq x y z
N ILE A 1 5.96 20.47 -16.01
CA ILE A 1 5.43 19.15 -15.56
C ILE A 1 6.50 18.24 -14.94
N LEU A 2 7.71 18.11 -15.53
CA LEU A 2 8.77 17.25 -14.98
C LEU A 2 9.15 17.57 -13.52
N ASN A 3 9.20 18.84 -13.14
CA ASN A 3 9.55 19.24 -11.78
C ASN A 3 8.57 18.68 -10.74
N ALA A 4 7.26 18.81 -10.98
CA ALA A 4 6.22 18.28 -10.10
C ALA A 4 6.27 16.75 -9.98
N LYS A 5 6.59 16.04 -11.07
CA LYS A 5 6.78 14.57 -11.03
C LYS A 5 8.00 14.16 -10.21
N LYS A 6 9.08 14.93 -10.27
CA LYS A 6 10.33 14.66 -9.54
C LYS A 6 10.24 15.01 -8.05
N HIS A 7 9.35 15.92 -7.67
CA HIS A 7 9.19 16.41 -6.30
C HIS A 7 7.78 16.16 -5.72
N SER A 8 7.13 15.08 -6.16
CA SER A 8 5.83 14.67 -5.63
C SER A 8 5.89 14.48 -4.12
N LYS A 9 4.85 14.94 -3.42
CA LYS A 9 4.66 14.75 -1.97
C LYS A 9 3.72 13.58 -1.65
N ASP A 10 3.23 12.93 -2.70
CA ASP A 10 2.28 11.85 -2.65
C ASP A 10 2.89 10.58 -3.27
N VAL A 11 2.68 9.44 -2.63
CA VAL A 11 3.12 8.12 -3.10
C VAL A 11 1.95 7.16 -3.16
N VAL A 12 1.92 6.28 -4.18
CA VAL A 12 0.92 5.23 -4.31
C VAL A 12 1.60 3.87 -4.17
N PHE A 13 1.15 3.07 -3.21
CA PHE A 13 1.51 1.67 -3.06
C PHE A 13 0.69 0.82 -4.02
N PHE A 14 1.38 -0.01 -4.78
CA PHE A 14 0.79 -1.00 -5.67
C PHE A 14 0.82 -2.38 -5.01
N LEU A 15 1.57 -3.31 -5.58
CA LEU A 15 1.62 -4.71 -5.17
C LEU A 15 2.93 -4.98 -4.43
N ILE A 16 2.83 -5.82 -3.39
CA ILE A 16 3.97 -6.43 -2.70
C ILE A 16 3.76 -7.93 -2.69
N GLY A 17 4.84 -8.68 -2.93
CA GLY A 17 4.84 -10.14 -2.89
C GLY A 17 6.00 -10.63 -2.04
N VAL A 18 5.73 -11.61 -1.19
CA VAL A 18 6.73 -12.30 -0.37
C VAL A 18 6.58 -13.79 -0.64
N LEU A 19 7.69 -14.45 -1.00
CA LEU A 19 7.69 -15.90 -1.22
C LEU A 19 7.16 -16.63 0.03
N PRO A 20 6.42 -17.74 -0.13
CA PRO A 20 5.79 -18.45 0.98
C PRO A 20 6.76 -18.77 2.12
N GLU A 21 8.01 -19.16 1.84
CA GLU A 21 9.00 -19.48 2.88
C GLU A 21 9.42 -18.28 3.74
N TYR A 22 9.17 -17.05 3.29
CA TYR A 22 9.55 -15.80 3.96
C TYR A 22 8.35 -15.06 4.57
N GLN A 23 7.13 -15.57 4.40
CA GLN A 23 5.92 -15.00 5.01
C GLN A 23 5.94 -15.15 6.53
N LYS A 24 5.31 -14.20 7.23
CA LYS A 24 5.21 -14.16 8.70
C LYS A 24 6.55 -14.13 9.46
N LYS A 25 7.67 -13.92 8.76
CA LYS A 25 9.02 -13.75 9.34
C LYS A 25 9.44 -12.28 9.50
N GLY A 26 8.48 -11.35 9.44
CA GLY A 26 8.75 -9.90 9.58
C GLY A 26 9.36 -9.23 8.35
N VAL A 27 9.55 -9.93 7.22
CA VAL A 27 10.12 -9.37 5.99
C VAL A 27 9.36 -8.12 5.51
N THR A 28 8.03 -8.16 5.56
CA THR A 28 7.19 -7.01 5.23
C THR A 28 7.50 -5.79 6.09
N ALA A 29 7.80 -5.97 7.38
CA ALA A 29 8.13 -4.86 8.28
C ALA A 29 9.47 -4.21 7.91
N ILE A 30 10.47 -5.01 7.50
CA ILE A 30 11.77 -4.49 7.04
C ILE A 30 11.58 -3.62 5.78
N VAL A 31 10.76 -4.08 4.84
CA VAL A 31 10.45 -3.31 3.62
C VAL A 31 9.75 -1.99 3.97
N PHE A 32 8.77 -2.01 4.88
CA PHE A 32 8.08 -0.79 5.30
C PHE A 32 8.95 0.18 6.09
N ASP A 33 9.89 -0.31 6.90
CA ASP A 33 10.87 0.53 7.60
C ASP A 33 11.75 1.30 6.60
N GLU A 34 12.21 0.62 5.54
CA GLU A 34 13.02 1.25 4.49
C GLU A 34 12.22 2.29 3.68
N PHE A 35 10.95 1.99 3.38
CA PHE A 35 10.04 2.98 2.79
C PHE A 35 9.87 4.19 3.68
N PHE A 36 9.66 4.00 4.98
CA PHE A 36 9.47 5.10 5.92
C PHE A 36 10.69 6.03 5.96
N LYS A 37 11.91 5.47 6.03
CA LYS A 37 13.15 6.26 5.96
C LYS A 37 13.25 7.05 4.66
N THR A 38 13.08 6.37 3.53
CA THR A 38 13.13 6.99 2.19
C THR A 38 12.10 8.11 2.04
N TYR A 39 10.89 7.91 2.54
CA TYR A 39 9.79 8.88 2.44
C TYR A 39 10.01 10.08 3.34
N LYS A 40 10.58 9.87 4.54
CA LYS A 40 10.96 10.95 5.44
C LYS A 40 12.04 11.84 4.80
N GLU A 41 13.06 11.25 4.20
CA GLU A 41 14.13 11.99 3.50
C GLU A 41 13.61 12.79 2.30
N LYS A 42 12.68 12.20 1.53
CA LYS A 42 12.06 12.87 0.37
C LYS A 42 10.95 13.85 0.76
N GLY A 43 10.60 13.92 2.05
CA GLY A 43 9.53 14.75 2.58
C GLY A 43 8.16 14.42 1.97
N ILE A 44 7.85 13.13 1.83
CA ILE A 44 6.53 12.65 1.41
C ILE A 44 5.53 12.89 2.55
N LEU A 45 4.34 13.37 2.21
CA LEU A 45 3.31 13.75 3.18
C LEU A 45 2.12 12.79 3.16
N LYS A 46 1.80 12.22 2.00
CA LYS A 46 0.65 11.32 1.84
C LYS A 46 1.04 10.05 1.12
N THR A 47 0.49 8.95 1.61
CA THR A 47 0.58 7.66 0.96
C THR A 47 -0.83 7.14 0.67
N PHE A 48 -0.98 6.50 -0.47
CA PHE A 48 -2.24 5.94 -0.93
C PHE A 48 -2.02 4.47 -1.27
N THR A 49 -3.00 3.62 -0.98
CA THR A 49 -3.00 2.23 -1.43
C THR A 49 -3.97 2.07 -2.58
N THR A 50 -3.64 1.19 -3.53
CA THR A 50 -4.62 0.73 -4.51
C THR A 50 -5.74 -0.06 -3.83
N PRO A 51 -6.91 -0.23 -4.47
CA PRO A 51 -7.98 -1.05 -3.91
C PRO A 51 -7.49 -2.45 -3.54
N GLU A 52 -7.72 -2.84 -2.29
CA GLU A 52 -7.42 -4.16 -1.75
C GLU A 52 -8.72 -4.95 -1.57
N LEU A 53 -8.63 -6.28 -1.61
CA LEU A 53 -9.78 -7.14 -1.30
C LEU A 53 -10.16 -6.99 0.17
N GLU A 54 -11.46 -6.85 0.45
CA GLU A 54 -12.00 -6.73 1.81
C GLU A 54 -11.70 -7.97 2.67
N GLU A 55 -11.50 -9.12 2.02
CA GLU A 55 -11.20 -10.40 2.67
C GLU A 55 -9.72 -10.56 3.07
N ASN A 56 -8.82 -9.69 2.56
CA ASN A 56 -7.41 -9.75 2.87
C ASN A 56 -7.16 -9.15 4.28
N LYS A 57 -7.35 -9.96 5.32
CA LYS A 57 -7.16 -9.52 6.71
C LYS A 57 -5.70 -9.24 7.06
N ASP A 58 -4.76 -9.95 6.44
CA ASP A 58 -3.33 -9.81 6.72
C ASP A 58 -2.82 -8.40 6.36
N ILE A 59 -3.22 -7.89 5.18
CA ILE A 59 -2.83 -6.53 4.77
C ILE A 59 -3.52 -5.46 5.62
N GLN A 60 -4.79 -5.66 5.97
CA GLN A 60 -5.53 -4.73 6.83
C GLN A 60 -4.90 -4.61 8.23
N LEU A 61 -4.36 -5.71 8.78
CA LEU A 61 -3.66 -5.72 10.06
C LEU A 61 -2.37 -4.89 10.02
N ILE A 62 -1.66 -4.88 8.89
CA ILE A 62 -0.47 -4.04 8.70
C ILE A 62 -0.87 -2.57 8.80
N TRP A 63 -1.92 -2.17 8.06
CA TRP A 63 -2.36 -0.77 8.03
C TRP A 63 -2.91 -0.28 9.36
N LYS A 64 -3.48 -1.15 10.21
CA LYS A 64 -4.08 -0.78 11.51
C LYS A 64 -3.18 0.13 12.36
N ASN A 65 -1.87 -0.10 12.34
CA ASN A 65 -0.91 0.69 13.11
C ASN A 65 -0.69 2.12 12.57
N PHE A 66 -1.09 2.38 11.33
CA PHE A 66 -0.92 3.65 10.63
C PHE A 66 -2.21 4.50 10.62
N LYS A 67 -3.29 4.07 11.29
CA LYS A 67 -4.60 4.77 11.35
C LYS A 67 -5.10 5.19 9.95
N PRO A 68 -5.32 4.23 9.03
CA PRO A 68 -5.65 4.52 7.65
C PRO A 68 -7.06 5.13 7.55
N ILE A 69 -7.23 6.06 6.61
CA ILE A 69 -8.54 6.66 6.30
C ILE A 69 -9.04 6.05 4.99
N VAL A 70 -10.18 5.35 5.05
CA VAL A 70 -10.84 4.81 3.85
C VAL A 70 -11.55 5.96 3.11
N TYR A 71 -10.98 6.40 1.99
CA TYR A 71 -11.52 7.50 1.18
C TYR A 71 -12.32 7.04 -0.05
N LYS A 72 -12.21 5.76 -0.44
CA LYS A 72 -12.91 5.19 -1.59
C LYS A 72 -13.05 3.68 -1.43
N LYS A 73 -14.24 3.14 -1.72
CA LYS A 73 -14.50 1.70 -1.90
C LYS A 73 -14.84 1.42 -3.36
N ARG A 74 -14.49 0.24 -3.86
CA ARG A 74 -14.81 -0.21 -5.22
C ARG A 74 -15.33 -1.64 -5.15
N SER A 75 -16.36 -1.93 -5.93
CA SER A 75 -16.92 -3.27 -6.08
C SER A 75 -16.98 -3.61 -7.55
N THR A 76 -16.48 -4.80 -7.91
CA THR A 76 -16.52 -5.31 -9.28
C THR A 76 -17.51 -6.46 -9.32
N TYR A 77 -18.51 -6.36 -10.21
CA TYR A 77 -19.53 -7.39 -10.39
C TYR A 77 -19.26 -8.11 -11.71
N LYS A 78 -19.34 -9.44 -11.69
CA LYS A 78 -19.29 -10.28 -12.89
C LYS A 78 -20.71 -10.81 -13.15
N LYS A 79 -21.25 -10.57 -14.34
CA LYS A 79 -22.45 -11.24 -14.84
C LYS A 79 -21.99 -12.36 -15.78
N GLU A 80 -22.37 -13.58 -15.48
CA GLU A 80 -22.22 -14.66 -16.45
C GLU A 80 -23.32 -14.49 -17.51
N ILE A 81 -22.89 -14.33 -18.76
CA ILE A 81 -23.78 -14.26 -19.89
C ILE A 81 -23.88 -15.68 -20.42
N VAL A 82 -25.09 -16.25 -20.34
CA VAL A 82 -25.45 -17.53 -20.95
C VAL A 82 -25.83 -17.28 -22.40
#